data_AF-A0A350DDL0-F1
#
_entry.id   AF-A0A350DDL0-F1
#
_cell.length_a   1.000
_cell.length_b   1.000
_cell.length_c   1.000
_cell.angle_alpha   90.00
_cell.angle_beta   90.00
_cell.angle_gamma   90.00
#
_symmetry.space_group_name_H-M   'P 1'
#
loop_
_entity.id
_entity.type
_entity.pdbx_description
1 polymer ?
#
loop_
_entity_poly.entity_id
_entity_poly.type
_entity_poly.pdbx_seq_one_letter_code
_entity_poly.pdbx_strand_id
1 'polypeptide(L)' 'SQAWPFPHSLMFGFFAEATTRRIRIDGVEISDAAWFSPRQLPSLPPPYSISRDLIETHLAKWR' A
#
# COMPACT_ATOMS: atom_id res chain seq x y z
N SER A 1 -9.14 5.43 9.09
CA SER A 1 -8.71 4.23 9.83
C SER A 1 -9.71 3.12 9.56
N GLN A 2 -9.35 1.86 9.82
CA GLN A 2 -10.24 0.70 9.63
C GLN A 2 -10.01 -0.29 10.78
N ALA A 3 -11.10 -0.78 11.40
CA ALA A 3 -11.01 -1.87 12.36
C ALA A 3 -10.65 -3.17 11.63
N TRP A 4 -9.67 -3.91 12.16
CA TRP A 4 -9.19 -5.17 11.61
C TRP A 4 -9.30 -6.29 12.65
N PRO A 5 -10.21 -7.26 12.48
CA PRO A 5 -10.57 -8.19 13.55
C PRO A 5 -9.60 -9.35 13.81
N PHE A 6 -8.38 -9.37 13.23
CA PHE A 6 -7.39 -10.43 13.46
C PHE A 6 -5.98 -9.84 13.67
N PRO A 7 -5.35 -9.95 14.86
CA PRO A 7 -5.86 -10.52 16.10
C PRO A 7 -6.79 -9.60 16.90
N HIS A 8 -6.68 -8.27 16.79
CA HIS A 8 -7.62 -7.20 17.22
C HIS A 8 -6.86 -5.88 17.01
N SER A 9 -7.06 -5.20 15.87
CA SER A 9 -6.26 -4.03 15.52
C SER A 9 -7.08 -2.89 14.94
N LEU A 10 -6.60 -1.66 15.10
CA LEU A 10 -7.11 -0.49 14.40
C LEU A 10 -6.04 -0.02 13.43
N MET A 11 -6.31 -0.14 12.14
CA MET A 11 -5.39 0.27 11.09
C MET A 11 -5.50 1.78 10.84
N PHE A 12 -4.35 2.46 10.87
CA PHE A 12 -4.22 3.84 10.44
C PHE A 12 -3.47 3.87 9.12
N GLY A 13 -4.11 4.45 8.11
CA GLY A 13 -3.51 4.66 6.80
C GLY A 13 -2.79 6.00 6.75
N PHE A 14 -1.60 6.03 6.16
CA PHE A 14 -0.78 7.22 6.00
C PHE A 14 -0.30 7.34 4.55
N PHE A 15 -0.05 8.57 4.11
CA PHE A 15 0.68 8.85 2.89
C PHE A 15 2.09 9.31 3.25
N ALA A 16 3.08 8.79 2.54
CA ALA A 16 4.48 9.13 2.75
C ALA A 16 5.21 9.28 1.42
N GLU A 17 6.26 10.09 1.41
CA GLU A 17 7.16 10.24 0.29
C GLU A 17 8.50 9.59 0.63
N ALA A 18 8.96 8.68 -0.24
CA ALA A 18 10.23 8.02 -0.03
C ALA A 18 11.39 8.96 -0.36
N THR A 19 12.37 9.02 0.54
CA THR A 19 13.60 9.81 0.36
C THR A 19 14.59 9.17 -0.61
N THR A 20 14.39 7.90 -0.94
CA THR A 20 15.21 7.11 -1.88
C THR A 20 14.37 6.06 -2.60
N ARG A 21 14.79 5.67 -3.81
CA ARG A 21 14.17 4.58 -4.58
C ARG A 21 14.82 3.21 -4.36
N ARG A 22 15.89 3.12 -3.56
CA ARG A 22 16.55 1.84 -3.27
C ARG A 22 15.64 0.98 -2.38
N ILE A 23 15.30 -0.21 -2.87
CA ILE A 23 14.56 -1.22 -2.12
C ILE A 23 15.57 -2.23 -1.58
N ARG A 24 15.46 -2.58 -0.30
CA ARG A 24 16.21 -3.68 0.33
C ARG A 24 15.23 -4.51 1.14
N ILE A 25 14.93 -5.70 0.65
CA ILE A 25 14.04 -6.67 1.28
C ILE A 25 14.85 -7.46 2.31
N ASP A 26 14.25 -7.79 3.46
CA ASP A 26 14.88 -8.54 4.54
C ASP A 26 14.87 -10.06 4.33
N GLY A 27 13.95 -10.55 3.49
CA GLY A 27 13.73 -11.96 3.19
C GLY A 27 12.98 -12.72 4.28
N VAL A 28 12.40 -12.02 5.26
CA VAL A 28 11.67 -12.62 6.39
C VAL A 28 10.18 -12.27 6.33
N GLU A 29 9.85 -11.00 6.20
CA GLU A 29 8.46 -10.53 6.20
C GLU A 29 7.93 -10.34 4.78
N ILE A 30 8.73 -9.73 3.91
CA ILE A 30 8.34 -9.39 2.54
C ILE A 30 9.14 -10.25 1.57
N SER A 31 8.47 -10.85 0.59
CA SER A 31 9.10 -11.68 -0.44
C SER A 31 9.49 -10.88 -1.70
N ASP A 32 8.69 -9.87 -2.06
CA ASP A 32 8.93 -9.01 -3.22
C ASP A 32 8.41 -7.59 -2.99
N ALA A 33 9.08 -6.60 -3.58
CA ALA A 33 8.74 -5.19 -3.50
C ALA A 33 9.26 -4.43 -4.72
N ALA A 34 8.40 -3.63 -5.33
CA ALA A 34 8.74 -2.83 -6.50
C ALA A 34 8.04 -1.46 -6.47
N TRP A 35 8.59 -0.51 -7.22
CA TRP A 35 7.92 0.75 -7.52
C TRP A 35 7.02 0.56 -8.74
N PHE A 36 5.78 1.04 -8.64
CA PHE A 36 4.81 0.97 -9.73
C PHE A 36 4.44 2.35 -10.24
N SER A 37 4.27 2.46 -11.56
CA SER A 37 3.69 3.64 -12.18
C SER A 37 2.18 3.66 -11.91
N PRO A 38 1.56 4.83 -11.71
CA PRO A 38 0.09 4.96 -11.62
C PRO A 38 -0.66 4.34 -12.81
N ARG A 39 0.01 4.18 -13.96
CA ARG A 39 -0.56 3.61 -15.19
C ARG A 39 -0.29 2.11 -15.38
N GLN A 40 0.52 1.51 -14.50
CA GLN A 40 0.94 0.11 -14.61
C GLN A 40 1.04 -0.50 -13.21
N LEU A 41 -0.13 -0.86 -12.67
CA LEU A 41 -0.27 -1.44 -11.33
C LEU A 41 -0.40 -2.97 -11.41
N PRO A 42 0.04 -3.69 -10.37
CA PRO A 42 -0.17 -5.12 -10.27
C PRO A 42 -1.64 -5.42 -9.90
N SER A 43 -1.95 -6.69 -9.61
CA SER A 43 -3.22 -7.03 -8.96
C SER A 43 -3.31 -6.33 -7.61
N LEU A 44 -4.41 -5.61 -7.40
CA LEU A 44 -4.59 -4.78 -6.22
C LEU A 44 -5.52 -5.45 -5.19
N PRO A 45 -5.42 -5.12 -3.89
CA PRO A 45 -6.24 -5.71 -2.82
C PRO A 45 -7.75 -5.51 -3.02
N PRO A 46 -8.63 -6.25 -2.30
CA PRO A 46 -10.07 -6.12 -2.44
C PRO A 46 -10.60 -4.68 -2.22
N PRO A 47 -11.69 -4.28 -2.90
CA PRO A 47 -12.24 -2.93 -2.85
C PRO A 47 -12.53 -2.36 -1.45
N TYR A 48 -12.88 -3.22 -0.49
CA TYR A 48 -13.28 -2.83 0.87
C TYR A 48 -12.10 -2.68 1.85
N SER A 49 -10.86 -2.90 1.41
CA SER A 49 -9.68 -2.82 2.27
C SER A 49 -9.16 -1.38 2.35
N ILE A 50 -8.69 -0.96 3.52
CA ILE A 50 -8.00 0.33 3.67
C ILE A 50 -6.77 0.43 2.76
N SER A 51 -6.11 -0.69 2.46
CA SER A 51 -5.01 -0.74 1.48
C SER A 51 -5.48 -0.30 0.09
N ARG A 52 -6.65 -0.76 -0.36
CA ARG A 52 -7.24 -0.29 -1.61
C ARG A 52 -7.55 1.19 -1.56
N ASP A 53 -8.22 1.65 -0.49
CA ASP A 53 -8.64 3.05 -0.36
C ASP A 53 -7.44 4.01 -0.46
N LEU A 54 -6.32 3.67 0.20
CA LEU A 54 -5.09 4.46 0.14
C LEU A 54 -4.52 4.51 -1.28
N ILE A 55 -4.50 3.39 -2.00
CA ILE A 55 -4.00 3.32 -3.38
C ILE A 55 -4.88 4.17 -4.29
N GLU A 56 -6.19 3.98 -4.30
CA GLU A 56 -7.12 4.74 -5.16
C GLU A 56 -7.07 6.25 -4.85
N THR A 57 -7.00 6.63 -3.57
CA THR A 57 -6.85 8.03 -3.16
C THR A 57 -5.56 8.65 -3.68
N HIS A 58 -4.45 7.90 -3.69
CA HIS A 58 -3.20 8.38 -4.29
C HIS A 58 -3.33 8.51 -5.81
N LEU A 59 -3.94 7.54 -6.49
CA LEU A 59 -4.12 7.55 -7.95
C LEU A 59 -5.02 8.69 -8.43
N ALA A 60 -6.00 9.10 -7.63
CA ALA A 60 -6.86 10.24 -7.95
C ALA A 60 -6.08 11.56 -8.16
N LYS A 61 -4.86 11.68 -7.60
CA LYS A 61 -3.97 12.83 -7.81
C LYS A 61 -3.29 12.85 -9.19
N TRP A 62 -3.30 11.72 -9.90
CA TRP A 62 -2.66 11.53 -11.20
C TRP A 62 -3.68 11.46 -12.36
N ARG A 63 -4.94 11.75 -12.06
CA ARG A 63 -6.00 12.02 -13.06
C ARG A 63 -5.86 13.44 -13.56
#